data_AF-R5ZN37-F1
#
_entry.id   AF-R5ZN37-F1
#
_cell.length_a   1.000
_cell.length_b   1.000
_cell.length_c   1.000
_cell.angle_alpha   90.00
_cell.angle_beta   90.00
_cell.angle_gamma   90.00
#
_symmetry.space_group_name_H-M   'P 1'
#
loop_
_entity.id
_entity.type
_entity.pdbx_description
1 polymer ?
#
loop_
_entity_poly.entity_id
_entity_poly.type
_entity_poly.pdbx_seq_one_letter_code
_entity_poly.pdbx_strand_id
1 'polypeptide(L)'
;MKKIIRIYIAIIASVCLFMSLPADIYAVVIDVSSYNGFIQWDNMKNYIEGTIIRIGYGNDIQSQDDAAAIRNMDECERLGIPYGVYLYSYALDHYDAASETSHALRLLKGRSPELGVWFDMEDADGYKARNGLDVYSEGELLSDFCEMFVNAMRVSGYKTGVYANYNYFTNVLDLDRLKSIPEMNIWLAHWGIDSPSLDCTMWQFGAVEIEDEEYDGNIYYSDYSVKNDDNTGETIRTDDSSSNSINVYYQTKLATGRWLPVVKNNEDYAGIRGQNITGLAITTDIGYIKYRVHVDSGWLDFIDSHNTDINDYYNGYAGNDTPVDAVEIYYYTPDDIIKSSGYHYAFYRVSPVNGNYYSYQKDNNKDNGMDGYAGIWGHFIDRLQIDIR
;
A
#
# COMPACT_ATOMS: atom_id res chain seq x y z
N MET A 1 20.47 15.79 -68.45
CA MET A 1 21.12 14.51 -68.07
C MET A 1 22.38 14.83 -67.27
N LYS A 2 22.44 14.34 -66.00
CA LYS A 2 23.62 14.02 -65.13
C LYS A 2 24.67 15.13 -64.90
N LYS A 3 24.72 15.77 -63.71
CA LYS A 3 25.55 15.45 -62.49
C LYS A 3 27.08 15.50 -62.81
N ILE A 4 27.98 16.16 -62.05
CA ILE A 4 28.43 15.97 -60.64
C ILE A 4 29.35 17.18 -60.27
N ILE A 5 29.05 18.03 -59.26
CA ILE A 5 29.62 18.18 -57.88
C ILE A 5 31.16 18.32 -57.75
N ARG A 6 31.67 19.43 -57.16
CA ARG A 6 32.44 19.50 -55.87
C ARG A 6 33.11 20.87 -55.52
N ILE A 7 32.62 21.49 -54.42
CA ILE A 7 33.27 22.09 -53.19
C ILE A 7 34.46 23.10 -53.34
N TYR A 8 34.55 24.30 -52.71
CA TYR A 8 34.71 24.63 -51.26
C TYR A 8 34.84 26.16 -50.94
N ILE A 9 34.44 26.56 -49.69
CA ILE A 9 34.96 27.63 -48.77
C ILE A 9 34.54 29.11 -49.10
N ALA A 10 34.09 30.03 -48.21
CA ALA A 10 34.29 30.28 -46.77
C ALA A 10 33.28 31.32 -46.17
N ILE A 11 32.93 31.13 -44.87
CA ILE A 11 32.93 32.09 -43.71
C ILE A 11 31.93 33.29 -43.79
N ILE A 12 31.02 33.51 -42.81
CA ILE A 12 31.27 34.25 -41.55
C ILE A 12 30.22 33.89 -40.48
N ALA A 13 30.74 33.70 -39.26
CA ALA A 13 30.08 33.45 -37.99
C ALA A 13 29.17 34.60 -37.51
N SER A 14 28.04 34.28 -36.88
CA SER A 14 27.79 34.65 -35.48
C SER A 14 26.44 34.12 -35.00
N VAL A 15 26.43 33.67 -33.75
CA VAL A 15 25.33 33.05 -32.98
C VAL A 15 25.37 31.53 -33.06
N CYS A 16 26.35 30.96 -32.35
CA CYS A 16 26.23 29.63 -31.78
C CYS A 16 25.07 29.65 -30.75
N LEU A 17 23.84 29.60 -31.26
CA LEU A 17 22.83 28.79 -30.61
C LEU A 17 23.37 27.36 -30.76
N PHE A 18 24.14 26.89 -29.78
CA PHE A 18 24.08 25.47 -29.49
C PHE A 18 22.62 25.23 -29.09
N MET A 19 21.76 25.01 -30.09
CA MET A 19 20.69 24.05 -29.91
C MET A 19 21.44 22.76 -29.67
N SER A 20 21.76 22.48 -28.40
CA SER A 20 21.72 21.11 -27.95
C SER A 20 20.35 20.64 -28.44
N LEU A 21 20.35 19.83 -29.49
CA LEU A 21 19.27 18.89 -29.71
C LEU A 21 18.97 18.34 -28.31
N PRO A 22 17.73 18.38 -27.82
CA PRO A 22 17.43 17.73 -26.55
C PRO A 22 18.05 16.34 -26.69
N ALA A 23 19.02 16.02 -25.81
CA ALA A 23 19.46 14.66 -25.63
C ALA A 23 18.18 13.85 -25.60
N ASP A 24 18.06 12.86 -26.49
CA ASP A 24 16.84 12.08 -26.66
C ASP A 24 16.31 11.80 -25.26
N ILE A 25 15.25 12.53 -24.87
CA ILE A 25 14.68 12.40 -23.53
C ILE A 25 14.06 11.03 -23.59
N TYR A 26 14.81 10.04 -23.13
CA TYR A 26 14.28 8.71 -22.98
C TYR A 26 13.18 8.87 -21.93
N ALA A 27 11.94 8.64 -22.37
CA ALA A 27 10.80 8.52 -21.50
C ALA A 27 10.92 7.21 -20.70
N VAL A 28 11.99 7.13 -19.89
CA VAL A 28 12.46 5.93 -19.23
C VAL A 28 12.52 6.17 -17.74
N VAL A 29 11.97 5.21 -17.01
CA VAL A 29 12.15 5.06 -15.58
C VAL A 29 13.20 3.99 -15.37
N ILE A 30 14.24 4.29 -14.60
CA ILE A 30 15.26 3.27 -14.26
C ILE A 30 15.00 2.69 -12.89
N ASP A 31 15.22 1.40 -12.69
CA ASP A 31 15.27 0.83 -11.35
C ASP A 31 16.72 0.60 -10.88
N VAL A 32 16.98 0.95 -9.61
CA VAL A 32 18.35 1.07 -9.07
C VAL A 32 18.45 0.49 -7.66
N SER A 33 19.65 0.07 -7.31
CA SER A 33 20.01 -0.44 -5.99
C SER A 33 21.46 -0.13 -5.66
N SER A 34 21.95 -0.60 -4.51
CA SER A 34 23.38 -0.57 -4.17
C SER A 34 24.28 -1.27 -5.20
N TYR A 35 23.75 -2.16 -6.05
CA TYR A 35 24.53 -2.81 -7.11
C TYR A 35 24.96 -1.84 -8.23
N ASN A 36 24.23 -0.74 -8.43
CA ASN A 36 24.59 0.30 -9.40
C ASN A 36 25.70 1.24 -8.87
N GLY A 37 26.15 1.06 -7.62
CA GLY A 37 27.20 1.89 -7.05
C GLY A 37 26.77 3.33 -6.79
N PHE A 38 27.68 4.28 -7.03
CA PHE A 38 27.43 5.70 -6.77
C PHE A 38 26.81 6.37 -8.00
N ILE A 39 25.56 6.82 -7.86
CA ILE A 39 24.85 7.54 -8.93
C ILE A 39 24.99 9.06 -8.73
N GLN A 40 25.41 9.77 -9.78
CA GLN A 40 25.47 11.24 -9.85
C GLN A 40 24.09 11.81 -10.22
N TRP A 41 23.17 11.92 -9.25
CA TRP A 41 21.77 12.30 -9.50
C TRP A 41 21.57 13.67 -10.16
N ASP A 42 22.46 14.63 -9.91
CA ASP A 42 22.45 15.93 -10.59
C ASP A 42 22.62 15.82 -12.11
N ASN A 43 23.33 14.79 -12.58
CA ASN A 43 23.47 14.49 -13.99
C ASN A 43 22.36 13.57 -14.49
N MET A 44 22.07 12.51 -13.72
CA MET A 44 21.09 11.48 -14.07
C MET A 44 19.71 12.06 -14.41
N LYS A 45 19.27 13.10 -13.69
CA LYS A 45 17.97 13.77 -13.94
C LYS A 45 17.78 14.31 -15.36
N ASN A 46 18.85 14.45 -16.15
CA ASN A 46 18.77 14.89 -17.54
C ASN A 46 18.44 13.75 -18.51
N TYR A 47 18.46 12.49 -18.05
CA TYR A 47 18.34 11.28 -18.88
C TYR A 47 17.09 10.44 -18.55
N ILE A 48 16.46 10.66 -17.40
CA ILE A 48 15.35 9.84 -16.89
C ILE A 48 14.13 10.69 -16.56
N GLU A 49 12.95 10.07 -16.62
CA GLU A 49 11.70 10.67 -16.12
C GLU A 49 11.44 10.36 -14.64
N GLY A 50 12.10 9.32 -14.12
CA GLY A 50 12.03 8.95 -12.72
C GLY A 50 12.80 7.67 -12.43
N THR A 51 12.73 7.20 -11.20
CA THR A 51 13.45 5.99 -10.78
C THR A 51 12.69 5.15 -9.77
N ILE A 52 12.87 3.82 -9.77
CA ILE A 52 12.40 2.94 -8.69
C ILE A 52 13.60 2.45 -7.88
N ILE A 53 13.63 2.74 -6.59
CA ILE A 53 14.79 2.50 -5.73
C ILE A 53 14.57 1.24 -4.88
N ARG A 54 15.49 0.29 -4.90
CA ARG A 54 15.46 -0.80 -3.93
C ARG A 54 15.68 -0.25 -2.53
N ILE A 55 14.72 -0.48 -1.64
CA ILE A 55 14.84 -0.08 -0.24
C ILE A 55 15.43 -1.18 0.64
N GLY A 56 15.29 -2.43 0.25
CA GLY A 56 15.84 -3.57 0.97
C GLY A 56 15.41 -4.90 0.37
N TYR A 57 15.69 -5.96 1.09
CA TYR A 57 15.29 -7.32 0.77
C TYR A 57 14.95 -8.11 2.03
N GLY A 58 13.99 -9.02 1.98
CA GLY A 58 13.66 -9.86 3.14
C GLY A 58 13.14 -9.10 4.36
N ASN A 59 13.30 -9.73 5.52
CA ASN A 59 12.69 -9.31 6.79
C ASN A 59 13.16 -7.94 7.29
N ASP A 60 12.40 -7.37 8.23
CA ASP A 60 12.68 -6.08 8.86
C ASP A 60 13.93 -6.11 9.76
N ILE A 61 15.08 -6.15 9.10
CA ILE A 61 16.40 -6.28 9.69
C ILE A 61 17.27 -5.22 9.01
N GLN A 62 17.87 -4.34 9.82
CA GLN A 62 18.66 -3.21 9.31
C GLN A 62 19.80 -3.62 8.37
N SER A 63 20.40 -4.81 8.55
CA SER A 63 21.44 -5.32 7.64
C SER A 63 20.93 -5.73 6.27
N GLN A 64 19.61 -5.81 6.09
CA GLN A 64 18.96 -6.07 4.82
C GLN A 64 18.37 -4.80 4.18
N ASP A 65 18.54 -3.63 4.81
CA ASP A 65 18.34 -2.34 4.15
C ASP A 65 19.33 -2.26 2.97
N ASP A 66 18.86 -1.80 1.81
CA ASP A 66 19.78 -1.53 0.70
C ASP A 66 20.67 -0.34 1.07
N ALA A 67 21.98 -0.54 0.95
CA ALA A 67 22.98 0.44 1.41
C ALA A 67 22.90 1.80 0.69
N ALA A 68 22.27 1.86 -0.49
CA ALA A 68 22.09 3.09 -1.26
C ALA A 68 20.70 3.72 -1.07
N ALA A 69 19.74 3.01 -0.47
CA ALA A 69 18.32 3.40 -0.40
C ALA A 69 18.10 4.82 0.11
N ILE A 70 18.56 5.11 1.32
CA ILE A 70 18.36 6.42 1.97
C ILE A 70 18.97 7.54 1.15
N ARG A 71 20.21 7.37 0.69
CA ARG A 71 20.89 8.39 -0.12
C ARG A 71 20.17 8.63 -1.44
N ASN A 72 19.72 7.58 -2.13
CA ASN A 72 19.04 7.72 -3.41
C ASN A 72 17.69 8.42 -3.25
N MET A 73 16.89 8.04 -2.25
CA MET A 73 15.63 8.72 -1.95
C MET A 73 15.85 10.19 -1.57
N ASP A 74 16.82 10.49 -0.70
CA ASP A 74 17.16 11.86 -0.29
C ASP A 74 17.58 12.74 -1.48
N GLU A 75 18.36 12.18 -2.41
CA GLU A 75 18.81 12.90 -3.60
C GLU A 75 17.67 13.13 -4.61
N CYS A 76 16.79 12.15 -4.80
CA CYS A 76 15.58 12.32 -5.60
C CYS A 76 14.67 13.40 -5.02
N GLU A 77 14.42 13.37 -3.71
CA GLU A 77 13.63 14.39 -3.00
C GLU A 77 14.27 15.79 -3.11
N ARG A 78 15.60 15.89 -2.94
CA ARG A 78 16.34 17.15 -3.09
C ARG A 78 16.24 17.75 -4.49
N LEU A 79 16.24 16.90 -5.51
CA LEU A 79 16.27 17.31 -6.92
C LEU A 79 14.87 17.38 -7.55
N GLY A 80 13.84 16.90 -6.88
CA GLY A 80 12.48 16.79 -7.42
C GLY A 80 12.37 15.75 -8.52
N ILE A 81 13.18 14.68 -8.47
CA ILE A 81 13.07 13.55 -9.39
C ILE A 81 11.96 12.63 -8.88
N PRO A 82 10.89 12.37 -9.66
CA PRO A 82 9.87 11.40 -9.27
C PRO A 82 10.51 10.05 -9.01
N TYR A 83 10.18 9.45 -7.86
CA TYR A 83 10.71 8.14 -7.51
C TYR A 83 9.63 7.21 -6.97
N GLY A 84 9.86 5.92 -7.16
CA GLY A 84 9.17 4.82 -6.50
C GLY A 84 10.19 4.01 -5.70
N VAL A 85 9.73 2.98 -5.00
CA VAL A 85 10.61 2.05 -4.30
C VAL A 85 10.17 0.61 -4.48
N TYR A 86 11.09 -0.34 -4.28
CA TYR A 86 10.73 -1.75 -4.20
C TYR A 86 11.45 -2.49 -3.08
N LEU A 87 10.80 -3.54 -2.58
CA LEU A 87 11.38 -4.48 -1.62
C LEU A 87 11.39 -5.88 -2.24
N TYR A 88 12.58 -6.48 -2.35
CA TYR A 88 12.76 -7.85 -2.83
C TYR A 88 12.30 -8.84 -1.76
N SER A 89 11.31 -9.67 -2.06
CA SER A 89 10.79 -10.63 -1.09
C SER A 89 11.69 -11.87 -0.98
N TYR A 90 12.04 -12.26 0.24
CA TYR A 90 12.56 -13.58 0.60
C TYR A 90 11.56 -14.41 1.41
N ALA A 91 10.30 -13.97 1.54
CA ALA A 91 9.31 -14.61 2.39
C ALA A 91 9.08 -16.09 2.06
N LEU A 92 9.06 -16.91 3.11
CA LEU A 92 8.70 -18.34 3.05
C LEU A 92 7.36 -18.62 3.72
N ASP A 93 6.89 -17.71 4.56
CA ASP A 93 5.61 -17.78 5.25
C ASP A 93 5.00 -16.38 5.50
N HIS A 94 3.79 -16.33 6.05
CA HIS A 94 3.09 -15.07 6.32
C HIS A 94 3.75 -14.21 7.40
N TYR A 95 4.66 -14.76 8.22
CA TYR A 95 5.43 -13.96 9.20
C TYR A 95 6.54 -13.19 8.50
N ASP A 96 7.27 -13.85 7.59
CA ASP A 96 8.27 -13.18 6.78
C ASP A 96 7.65 -12.07 5.92
N ALA A 97 6.54 -12.35 5.22
CA ALA A 97 5.85 -11.33 4.41
C ALA A 97 5.35 -10.14 5.25
N ALA A 98 4.92 -10.37 6.50
CA ALA A 98 4.55 -9.30 7.42
C ALA A 98 5.78 -8.50 7.92
N SER A 99 6.92 -9.18 8.11
CA SER A 99 8.18 -8.54 8.46
C SER A 99 8.69 -7.68 7.30
N GLU A 100 8.71 -8.20 6.09
CA GLU A 100 9.00 -7.48 4.83
C GLU A 100 8.12 -6.23 4.66
N THR A 101 6.82 -6.36 4.92
CA THR A 101 5.90 -5.21 4.91
C THR A 101 6.31 -4.14 5.94
N SER A 102 6.70 -4.57 7.15
CA SER A 102 7.17 -3.67 8.21
C SER A 102 8.50 -3.00 7.85
N HIS A 103 9.39 -3.73 7.16
CA HIS A 103 10.65 -3.23 6.62
C HIS A 103 10.41 -2.07 5.66
N ALA A 104 9.52 -2.26 4.69
CA ALA A 104 9.17 -1.23 3.74
C ALA A 104 8.58 0.01 4.45
N LEU A 105 7.60 -0.17 5.34
CA LEU A 105 7.00 0.94 6.10
C LEU A 105 8.01 1.70 6.97
N ARG A 106 8.99 1.00 7.58
CA ARG A 106 10.05 1.64 8.38
C ARG A 106 10.88 2.58 7.52
N LEU A 107 11.28 2.17 6.32
CA LEU A 107 12.12 2.98 5.43
C LEU A 107 11.36 4.11 4.73
N LEU A 108 10.04 3.95 4.58
CA LEU A 108 9.15 4.94 3.96
C LEU A 108 8.65 6.03 4.91
N LYS A 109 8.94 5.94 6.21
CA LYS A 109 8.41 6.89 7.20
C LYS A 109 8.76 8.34 6.86
N GLY A 110 7.73 9.13 6.54
CA GLY A 110 7.87 10.55 6.20
C GLY A 110 8.30 10.82 4.76
N ARG A 111 8.27 9.80 3.89
CA ARG A 111 8.62 9.86 2.47
C ARG A 111 7.40 9.70 1.58
N SER A 112 7.51 10.18 0.34
CA SER A 112 6.43 10.18 -0.67
C SER A 112 6.92 9.64 -2.02
N PRO A 113 7.03 8.31 -2.19
CA PRO A 113 7.40 7.68 -3.47
C PRO A 113 6.23 7.77 -4.48
N GLU A 114 6.21 8.82 -5.29
CA GLU A 114 5.16 9.13 -6.28
C GLU A 114 4.96 8.04 -7.35
N LEU A 115 6.03 7.31 -7.72
CA LEU A 115 5.95 6.19 -8.67
C LEU A 115 5.56 4.86 -8.02
N GLY A 116 5.23 4.89 -6.72
CA GLY A 116 4.67 3.78 -5.97
C GLY A 116 5.68 2.93 -5.22
N VAL A 117 5.13 2.02 -4.41
CA VAL A 117 5.84 1.04 -3.58
C VAL A 117 5.54 -0.35 -4.14
N TRP A 118 6.58 -1.07 -4.57
CA TRP A 118 6.42 -2.32 -5.30
C TRP A 118 6.92 -3.49 -4.47
N PHE A 119 6.09 -4.54 -4.37
CA PHE A 119 6.54 -5.81 -3.82
C PHE A 119 7.16 -6.63 -4.94
N ASP A 120 8.46 -6.88 -4.86
CA ASP A 120 9.19 -7.68 -5.84
C ASP A 120 9.09 -9.16 -5.45
N MET A 121 8.20 -9.86 -6.15
CA MET A 121 7.87 -11.26 -5.91
C MET A 121 8.50 -12.13 -6.99
N GLU A 122 9.68 -12.64 -6.67
CA GLU A 122 10.41 -13.59 -7.50
C GLU A 122 11.25 -14.58 -6.67
N ASP A 123 11.94 -15.47 -7.37
CA ASP A 123 12.95 -16.38 -6.81
C ASP A 123 14.16 -16.43 -7.73
N ALA A 124 14.61 -15.27 -8.21
CA ALA A 124 15.66 -15.15 -9.22
C ALA A 124 17.00 -15.77 -8.76
N ASP A 125 17.29 -15.69 -7.46
CA ASP A 125 18.48 -16.32 -6.88
C ASP A 125 18.24 -17.75 -6.38
N GLY A 126 17.02 -18.29 -6.49
CA GLY A 126 16.59 -19.62 -6.06
C GLY A 126 16.52 -19.83 -4.54
N TYR A 127 16.48 -18.77 -3.74
CA TYR A 127 16.38 -18.84 -2.28
C TYR A 127 15.14 -19.60 -1.81
N LYS A 128 13.95 -19.29 -2.31
CA LYS A 128 12.69 -19.92 -1.88
C LYS A 128 12.70 -21.41 -2.17
N ALA A 129 13.09 -21.79 -3.39
CA ALA A 129 13.24 -23.19 -3.78
C ALA A 129 14.25 -23.95 -2.89
N ARG A 130 15.41 -23.35 -2.59
CA ARG A 130 16.42 -23.98 -1.72
C ARG A 130 15.97 -24.11 -0.26
N ASN A 131 15.05 -23.28 0.19
CA ASN A 131 14.50 -23.32 1.54
C ASN A 131 13.15 -24.04 1.62
N GLY A 132 12.78 -24.82 0.58
CA GLY A 132 11.67 -25.76 0.63
C GLY A 132 10.32 -25.21 0.19
N LEU A 133 10.29 -24.00 -0.40
CA LEU A 133 9.09 -23.44 -1.01
C LEU A 133 9.16 -23.66 -2.53
N ASP A 134 8.33 -24.56 -3.06
CA ASP A 134 8.17 -24.75 -4.49
C ASP A 134 7.18 -23.71 -5.05
N VAL A 135 7.74 -22.70 -5.72
CA VAL A 135 6.99 -21.54 -6.22
C VAL A 135 5.86 -21.92 -7.17
N TYR A 136 5.95 -23.02 -7.92
CA TYR A 136 4.92 -23.42 -8.87
C TYR A 136 3.74 -24.14 -8.21
N SER A 137 3.95 -24.78 -7.05
CA SER A 137 2.87 -25.41 -6.28
C SER A 137 2.28 -24.51 -5.21
N GLU A 138 3.02 -23.48 -4.78
CA GLU A 138 2.66 -22.58 -3.67
C GLU A 138 2.18 -21.20 -4.16
N GLY A 139 1.58 -21.14 -5.35
CA GLY A 139 1.08 -19.90 -5.96
C GLY A 139 0.10 -19.11 -5.10
N GLU A 140 -0.80 -19.80 -4.39
CA GLU A 140 -1.74 -19.17 -3.43
C GLU A 140 -1.01 -18.48 -2.29
N LEU A 141 0.03 -19.11 -1.74
CA LEU A 141 0.82 -18.57 -0.64
C LEU A 141 1.62 -17.33 -1.09
N LEU A 142 2.23 -17.39 -2.28
CA LEU A 142 2.94 -16.24 -2.85
C LEU A 142 1.98 -15.09 -3.18
N SER A 143 0.78 -15.39 -3.67
CA SER A 143 -0.31 -14.41 -3.84
C SER A 143 -0.77 -13.81 -2.51
N ASP A 144 -0.83 -14.58 -1.42
CA ASP A 144 -1.13 -14.06 -0.08
C ASP A 144 -0.10 -13.02 0.35
N PHE A 145 1.20 -13.28 0.12
CA PHE A 145 2.26 -12.34 0.48
C PHE A 145 2.14 -11.02 -0.29
N CYS A 146 1.89 -11.11 -1.60
CA CYS A 146 1.61 -9.98 -2.47
C CYS A 146 0.40 -9.16 -1.97
N GLU A 147 -0.72 -9.83 -1.71
CA GLU A 147 -1.94 -9.17 -1.21
C GLU A 147 -1.72 -8.49 0.15
N MET A 148 -0.96 -9.13 1.05
CA MET A 148 -0.61 -8.55 2.36
C MET A 148 0.18 -7.26 2.22
N PHE A 149 1.24 -7.28 1.41
CA PHE A 149 2.09 -6.11 1.20
C PHE A 149 1.31 -4.98 0.52
N VAL A 150 0.62 -5.27 -0.58
CA VAL A 150 -0.16 -4.30 -1.35
C VAL A 150 -1.24 -3.66 -0.48
N ASN A 151 -1.99 -4.45 0.30
CA ASN A 151 -3.01 -3.87 1.18
C ASN A 151 -2.41 -2.96 2.26
N ALA A 152 -1.26 -3.33 2.83
CA ALA A 152 -0.60 -2.50 3.84
C ALA A 152 -0.10 -1.17 3.26
N MET A 153 0.49 -1.19 2.08
CA MET A 153 0.96 0.03 1.40
C MET A 153 -0.19 0.93 0.98
N ARG A 154 -1.25 0.35 0.41
CA ARG A 154 -2.47 1.08 0.02
C ARG A 154 -3.12 1.76 1.21
N VAL A 155 -3.31 1.05 2.32
CA VAL A 155 -3.88 1.61 3.56
C VAL A 155 -2.96 2.70 4.14
N SER A 156 -1.65 2.57 3.95
CA SER A 156 -0.68 3.60 4.34
C SER A 156 -0.63 4.81 3.40
N GLY A 157 -1.52 4.87 2.41
CA GLY A 157 -1.65 5.99 1.46
C GLY A 157 -0.67 5.95 0.29
N TYR A 158 0.02 4.83 0.06
CA TYR A 158 0.96 4.68 -1.04
C TYR A 158 0.27 4.08 -2.28
N LYS A 159 0.59 4.62 -3.46
CA LYS A 159 0.42 3.88 -4.71
C LYS A 159 1.27 2.61 -4.62
N THR A 160 0.72 1.46 -4.97
CA THR A 160 1.41 0.18 -4.74
C THR A 160 1.04 -0.86 -5.77
N GLY A 161 1.88 -1.88 -5.89
CA GLY A 161 1.63 -3.01 -6.77
C GLY A 161 2.63 -4.14 -6.55
N VAL A 162 2.58 -5.12 -7.44
CA VAL A 162 3.53 -6.23 -7.47
C VAL A 162 4.41 -6.08 -8.71
N TYR A 163 5.72 -6.23 -8.51
CA TYR A 163 6.66 -6.57 -9.57
C TYR A 163 6.78 -8.07 -9.67
N ALA A 164 6.71 -8.59 -10.89
CA ALA A 164 7.14 -9.94 -11.21
C ALA A 164 7.42 -10.06 -12.71
N ASN A 165 8.16 -11.09 -13.10
CA ASN A 165 8.33 -11.43 -14.50
C ASN A 165 7.07 -12.09 -15.10
N TYR A 166 6.99 -12.13 -16.42
CA TYR A 166 5.86 -12.72 -17.15
C TYR A 166 5.58 -14.18 -16.75
N ASN A 167 6.60 -14.98 -16.43
CA ASN A 167 6.41 -16.37 -16.00
C ASN A 167 5.67 -16.44 -14.67
N TYR A 168 6.03 -15.59 -13.70
CA TYR A 168 5.40 -15.53 -12.39
C TYR A 168 3.92 -15.12 -12.49
N PHE A 169 3.63 -14.04 -13.22
CA PHE A 169 2.24 -13.61 -13.42
C PHE A 169 1.37 -14.61 -14.19
N THR A 170 1.97 -15.48 -15.01
CA THR A 170 1.21 -16.44 -15.83
C THR A 170 1.09 -17.81 -15.18
N ASN A 171 2.09 -18.25 -14.41
CA ASN A 171 2.20 -19.65 -13.99
C ASN A 171 2.43 -19.85 -12.48
N VAL A 172 2.63 -18.77 -11.73
CA VAL A 172 2.91 -18.85 -10.28
C VAL A 172 1.82 -18.13 -9.50
N LEU A 173 1.61 -16.84 -9.77
CA LEU A 173 0.67 -16.01 -9.02
C LEU A 173 -0.75 -16.17 -9.54
N ASP A 174 -1.73 -16.13 -8.63
CA ASP A 174 -3.13 -15.91 -8.97
C ASP A 174 -3.35 -14.43 -9.36
N LEU A 175 -3.11 -14.14 -10.64
CA LEU A 175 -3.20 -12.79 -11.18
C LEU A 175 -4.62 -12.20 -11.12
N ASP A 176 -5.66 -13.02 -11.31
CA ASP A 176 -7.04 -12.55 -11.29
C ASP A 176 -7.44 -12.12 -9.86
N ARG A 177 -7.02 -12.90 -8.86
CA ARG A 177 -7.16 -12.52 -7.46
C ARG A 177 -6.42 -11.23 -7.15
N LEU A 178 -5.16 -11.09 -7.56
CA LEU A 178 -4.39 -9.86 -7.32
C LEU A 178 -5.04 -8.65 -7.98
N LYS A 179 -5.48 -8.75 -9.24
CA LYS A 179 -6.18 -7.67 -9.96
C LYS A 179 -7.52 -7.27 -9.35
N SER A 180 -8.12 -8.14 -8.53
CA SER A 180 -9.36 -7.82 -7.80
C SER A 180 -9.13 -6.91 -6.59
N ILE A 181 -7.89 -6.76 -6.13
CA ILE A 181 -7.54 -5.85 -5.04
C ILE A 181 -7.66 -4.40 -5.55
N PRO A 182 -8.41 -3.52 -4.86
CA PRO A 182 -8.51 -2.12 -5.24
C PRO A 182 -7.14 -1.46 -5.37
N GLU A 183 -6.94 -0.66 -6.41
CA GLU A 183 -5.71 0.13 -6.64
C GLU A 183 -4.43 -0.71 -6.81
N MET A 184 -4.57 -2.03 -6.99
CA MET A 184 -3.46 -2.92 -7.32
C MET A 184 -2.89 -2.58 -8.70
N ASN A 185 -1.58 -2.35 -8.75
CA ASN A 185 -0.85 -2.09 -9.98
C ASN A 185 0.06 -3.27 -10.34
N ILE A 186 0.37 -3.40 -11.63
CA ILE A 186 1.27 -4.43 -12.16
C ILE A 186 2.52 -3.76 -12.71
N TRP A 187 3.68 -4.15 -12.18
CA TRP A 187 4.98 -3.88 -12.79
C TRP A 187 5.49 -5.18 -13.43
N LEU A 188 5.38 -5.26 -14.76
CA LEU A 188 5.70 -6.47 -15.52
C LEU A 188 7.15 -6.43 -16.00
N ALA A 189 7.94 -7.45 -15.69
CA ALA A 189 9.18 -7.73 -16.41
C ALA A 189 8.96 -8.70 -17.56
N HIS A 190 9.21 -8.25 -18.79
CA HIS A 190 9.18 -9.10 -19.97
C HIS A 190 10.04 -8.50 -21.09
N TRP A 191 11.19 -9.13 -21.33
CA TRP A 191 12.24 -8.58 -22.18
C TRP A 191 12.22 -9.15 -23.61
N GLY A 192 12.80 -8.42 -24.56
CA GLY A 192 12.98 -8.89 -25.95
C GLY A 192 11.70 -8.92 -26.78
N ILE A 193 10.71 -8.12 -26.40
CA ILE A 193 9.40 -7.99 -27.07
C ILE A 193 9.12 -6.52 -27.41
N ASP A 194 8.24 -6.29 -28.39
CA ASP A 194 7.95 -4.94 -28.88
C ASP A 194 6.89 -4.19 -28.05
N SER A 195 6.14 -4.89 -27.20
CA SER A 195 5.12 -4.32 -26.32
C SER A 195 4.81 -5.27 -25.14
N PRO A 196 4.36 -4.79 -23.97
CA PRO A 196 4.08 -5.64 -22.83
C PRO A 196 3.02 -6.70 -23.14
N SER A 197 3.22 -7.92 -22.63
CA SER A 197 2.30 -9.05 -22.88
C SER A 197 1.09 -9.09 -21.96
N LEU A 198 1.05 -8.24 -20.94
CA LEU A 198 -0.10 -8.05 -20.05
C LEU A 198 -0.37 -6.54 -19.94
N ASP A 199 -1.62 -6.19 -19.67
CA ASP A 199 -1.96 -4.84 -19.22
C ASP A 199 -1.26 -4.56 -17.88
N CYS A 200 -0.44 -3.51 -17.85
CA CYS A 200 0.44 -3.19 -16.74
C CYS A 200 0.65 -1.69 -16.57
N THR A 201 0.81 -1.27 -15.33
CA THR A 201 1.12 0.12 -14.94
C THR A 201 2.54 0.48 -15.30
N MET A 202 3.46 -0.47 -15.21
CA MET A 202 4.88 -0.30 -15.55
C MET A 202 5.40 -1.54 -16.26
N TRP A 203 6.21 -1.36 -17.29
CA TRP A 203 6.84 -2.46 -18.02
C TRP A 203 8.36 -2.31 -18.00
N GLN A 204 9.05 -3.29 -17.41
CA GLN A 204 10.50 -3.44 -17.53
C GLN A 204 10.81 -4.16 -18.85
N PHE A 205 11.35 -3.41 -19.81
CA PHE A 205 11.59 -3.90 -21.18
C PHE A 205 13.00 -4.47 -21.36
N GLY A 206 13.92 -4.16 -20.46
CA GLY A 206 15.29 -4.67 -20.44
C GLY A 206 16.27 -3.57 -20.09
N ALA A 207 17.50 -3.68 -20.57
CA ALA A 207 18.56 -2.73 -20.29
C ALA A 207 18.44 -1.42 -21.07
N VAL A 208 18.82 -0.31 -20.44
CA VAL A 208 19.10 0.99 -21.05
C VAL A 208 20.51 1.43 -20.69
N GLU A 209 21.24 1.96 -21.66
CA GLU A 209 22.60 2.48 -21.45
C GLU A 209 22.54 4.00 -21.25
N ILE A 210 23.01 4.47 -20.10
CA ILE A 210 23.09 5.89 -19.76
C ILE A 210 24.54 6.16 -19.33
N GLU A 211 25.22 7.04 -20.08
CA GLU A 211 26.62 7.40 -19.82
C GLU A 211 27.57 6.19 -19.68
N ASP A 212 27.46 5.23 -20.59
CA ASP A 212 28.25 3.98 -20.63
C ASP A 212 28.00 3.03 -19.44
N GLU A 213 26.95 3.25 -18.65
CA GLU A 213 26.47 2.36 -17.60
C GLU A 213 25.11 1.76 -17.95
N GLU A 214 24.92 0.49 -17.64
CA GLU A 214 23.69 -0.26 -17.91
C GLU A 214 22.74 -0.18 -16.71
N TYR A 215 21.47 0.14 -16.98
CA TYR A 215 20.38 0.22 -16.01
C TYR A 215 19.19 -0.59 -16.47
N ASP A 216 18.39 -1.10 -15.53
CA ASP A 216 17.11 -1.72 -15.85
C ASP A 216 16.10 -0.61 -16.23
N GLY A 217 15.62 -0.68 -17.47
CA GLY A 217 14.79 0.32 -18.12
C GLY A 217 13.31 -0.05 -18.12
N ASN A 218 12.48 0.93 -17.78
CA ASN A 218 11.04 0.79 -17.64
C ASN A 218 10.28 1.87 -18.40
N ILE A 219 9.09 1.51 -18.89
CA ILE A 219 8.08 2.46 -19.36
C ILE A 219 6.96 2.50 -18.32
N TYR A 220 6.66 3.69 -17.80
CA TYR A 220 5.60 3.92 -16.82
C TYR A 220 4.34 4.47 -17.52
N TYR A 221 3.29 3.65 -17.57
CA TYR A 221 2.10 3.91 -18.39
C TYR A 221 0.99 4.66 -17.66
N SER A 222 1.09 4.91 -16.34
CA SER A 222 -0.07 5.43 -15.59
C SER A 222 -0.52 6.84 -15.94
N ASP A 223 0.23 7.54 -16.80
CA ASP A 223 -0.15 8.84 -17.38
C ASP A 223 -0.75 8.72 -18.80
N TYR A 224 -0.66 7.55 -19.43
CA TYR A 224 -1.35 7.22 -20.68
C TYR A 224 -2.75 6.69 -20.39
N SER A 225 -3.64 7.58 -19.94
CA SER A 225 -5.07 7.35 -20.18
C SER A 225 -5.27 7.22 -21.69
N VAL A 226 -5.65 6.03 -22.16
CA VAL A 226 -6.06 5.80 -23.54
C VAL A 226 -7.07 6.89 -23.90
N LYS A 227 -6.75 7.70 -24.92
CA LYS A 227 -7.74 8.50 -25.62
C LYS A 227 -8.76 7.53 -26.21
N ASN A 228 -9.83 7.30 -25.46
CA ASN A 228 -11.04 6.72 -26.03
C ASN A 228 -11.68 7.82 -26.88
N ASP A 229 -11.55 7.65 -28.19
CA ASP A 229 -12.35 8.36 -29.18
C ASP A 229 -13.84 8.21 -28.82
N ASP A 230 -14.44 9.37 -28.54
CA ASP A 230 -15.82 9.78 -28.69
C ASP A 230 -17.00 8.84 -28.36
N ASN A 231 -17.84 9.42 -27.48
CA ASN A 231 -19.28 9.20 -27.28
C ASN A 231 -19.72 7.99 -26.45
N THR A 232 -19.67 8.15 -25.13
CA THR A 232 -20.91 8.42 -24.37
C THR A 232 -20.60 9.43 -23.27
N GLY A 233 -21.18 10.62 -23.38
CA GLY A 233 -20.97 11.68 -22.41
C GLY A 233 -21.62 11.32 -21.08
N GLU A 234 -20.80 11.24 -20.03
CA GLU A 234 -21.18 11.70 -18.70
C GLU A 234 -19.97 12.41 -18.09
N THR A 235 -20.03 13.73 -18.15
CA THR A 235 -19.25 14.63 -17.31
C THR A 235 -19.66 14.38 -15.85
N ILE A 236 -18.98 13.47 -15.15
CA ILE A 236 -18.97 13.53 -13.69
C ILE A 236 -17.93 14.57 -13.32
N ARG A 237 -18.47 15.77 -13.18
CA ARG A 237 -17.88 16.85 -12.41
C ARG A 237 -17.40 16.29 -11.08
N THR A 238 -16.22 16.74 -10.68
CA THR A 238 -15.89 16.90 -9.26
C THR A 238 -17.00 17.75 -8.61
N ASP A 239 -18.04 17.07 -8.14
CA ASP A 239 -18.93 17.62 -7.14
C ASP A 239 -18.19 17.47 -5.81
N ASP A 240 -17.47 18.55 -5.48
CA ASP A 240 -17.54 19.12 -4.14
C ASP A 240 -19.03 19.36 -3.82
N SER A 241 -19.70 18.29 -3.40
CA SER A 241 -21.01 18.33 -2.79
C SER A 241 -20.85 17.68 -1.43
N SER A 242 -21.03 18.50 -0.40
CA SER A 242 -21.24 18.13 0.99
C SER A 242 -21.90 16.74 1.14
N SER A 243 -21.11 15.69 1.36
CA SER A 243 -21.62 14.42 1.86
C SER A 243 -21.48 14.46 3.38
N ASN A 244 -22.59 14.29 4.07
CA ASN A 244 -22.64 14.11 5.52
C ASN A 244 -21.94 12.79 5.88
N SER A 245 -20.61 12.73 5.79
CA SER A 245 -19.83 11.58 6.27
C SER A 245 -19.80 11.64 7.81
N ILE A 246 -20.48 10.68 8.44
CA ILE A 246 -20.37 10.46 9.88
C ILE A 246 -19.00 9.84 10.13
N ASN A 247 -18.17 10.49 10.94
CA ASN A 247 -16.86 9.97 11.30
C ASN A 247 -16.90 9.29 12.66
N VAL A 248 -16.26 8.13 12.74
CA VAL A 248 -15.96 7.41 13.98
C VAL A 248 -14.47 7.53 14.29
N TYR A 249 -14.15 7.72 15.56
CA TYR A 249 -12.78 7.80 16.07
C TYR A 249 -12.61 6.75 17.15
N TYR A 250 -11.55 5.95 17.09
CA TYR A 250 -11.36 4.87 18.04
C TYR A 250 -9.89 4.58 18.28
N GLN A 251 -9.59 4.05 19.48
CA GLN A 251 -8.25 3.66 19.87
C GLN A 251 -8.31 2.50 20.86
N THR A 252 -7.21 1.76 20.95
CA THR A 252 -7.10 0.58 21.79
C THR A 252 -5.97 0.72 22.82
N LYS A 253 -6.15 0.06 23.95
CA LYS A 253 -5.21 -0.02 25.05
C LYS A 253 -4.51 -1.37 25.01
N LEU A 254 -3.19 -1.36 25.12
CA LEU A 254 -2.38 -2.57 25.24
C LEU A 254 -2.34 -3.07 26.69
N ALA A 255 -1.98 -4.34 26.88
CA ALA A 255 -1.73 -4.92 28.20
C ALA A 255 -0.67 -4.16 29.03
N THR A 256 0.24 -3.41 28.38
CA THR A 256 1.21 -2.54 29.06
C THR A 256 0.59 -1.28 29.67
N GLY A 257 -0.71 -1.06 29.49
CA GLY A 257 -1.41 0.16 29.91
C GLY A 257 -1.32 1.31 28.91
N ARG A 258 -0.61 1.13 27.79
CA ARG A 258 -0.42 2.17 26.77
C ARG A 258 -1.63 2.26 25.85
N TRP A 259 -2.19 3.45 25.70
CA TRP A 259 -3.12 3.79 24.63
C TRP A 259 -2.38 4.03 23.31
N LEU A 260 -2.92 3.47 22.24
CA LEU A 260 -2.43 3.68 20.87
C LEU A 260 -3.07 4.93 20.25
N PRO A 261 -2.51 5.47 19.16
CA PRO A 261 -3.09 6.63 18.47
C PRO A 261 -4.55 6.41 18.06
N VAL A 262 -5.30 7.50 17.99
CA VAL A 262 -6.67 7.51 17.48
C VAL A 262 -6.68 7.23 15.99
N VAL A 263 -7.53 6.29 15.59
CA VAL A 263 -7.86 5.97 14.21
C VAL A 263 -9.21 6.59 13.87
N LYS A 264 -9.35 7.14 12.67
CA LYS A 264 -10.60 7.67 12.15
C LYS A 264 -11.12 6.75 11.04
N ASN A 265 -12.37 6.30 11.14
CA ASN A 265 -13.01 5.41 10.17
C ASN A 265 -12.11 4.21 9.80
N ASN A 266 -12.06 3.88 8.50
CA ASN A 266 -11.14 2.90 7.93
C ASN A 266 -9.82 3.52 7.42
N GLU A 267 -9.41 4.69 7.93
CA GLU A 267 -8.11 5.27 7.59
C GLU A 267 -6.95 4.37 8.05
N ASP A 268 -7.15 3.57 9.11
CA ASP A 268 -6.22 2.55 9.61
C ASP A 268 -6.97 1.46 10.40
N TYR A 269 -6.31 0.81 11.36
CA TYR A 269 -6.87 -0.05 12.40
C TYR A 269 -6.27 0.25 13.77
N ALA A 270 -7.05 0.07 14.83
CA ALA A 270 -6.58 0.29 16.20
C ALA A 270 -6.04 -1.02 16.79
N GLY A 271 -4.73 -1.08 17.02
CA GLY A 271 -4.08 -2.25 17.62
C GLY A 271 -2.67 -2.49 17.10
N ILE A 272 -1.99 -3.50 17.64
CA ILE A 272 -0.69 -3.96 17.13
C ILE A 272 -0.77 -5.47 16.98
N ARG A 273 -0.47 -5.99 15.78
CA ARG A 273 -0.47 -7.44 15.53
C ARG A 273 0.38 -8.16 16.59
N GLY A 274 -0.17 -9.23 17.16
CA GLY A 274 0.48 -10.03 18.19
C GLY A 274 0.39 -9.47 19.61
N GLN A 275 -0.19 -8.28 19.82
CA GLN A 275 -0.37 -7.69 21.14
C GLN A 275 -1.84 -7.60 21.51
N ASN A 276 -2.20 -8.26 22.61
CA ASN A 276 -3.57 -8.26 23.11
C ASN A 276 -4.04 -6.83 23.40
N ILE A 277 -5.24 -6.53 22.92
CA ILE A 277 -6.00 -5.35 23.36
C ILE A 277 -6.66 -5.66 24.70
N THR A 278 -6.61 -4.70 25.62
CA THR A 278 -7.25 -4.79 26.94
C THR A 278 -8.26 -3.67 27.20
N GLY A 279 -8.39 -2.73 26.27
CA GLY A 279 -9.36 -1.65 26.33
C GLY A 279 -9.64 -1.05 24.96
N LEU A 280 -10.85 -0.53 24.79
CA LEU A 280 -11.34 0.10 23.57
C LEU A 280 -12.06 1.40 23.93
N ALA A 281 -11.73 2.49 23.26
CA ALA A 281 -12.41 3.77 23.38
C ALA A 281 -12.92 4.19 21.99
N ILE A 282 -14.17 4.63 21.89
CA ILE A 282 -14.82 5.01 20.63
C ILE A 282 -15.59 6.33 20.81
N THR A 283 -15.50 7.23 19.84
CA THR A 283 -16.33 8.44 19.70
C THR A 283 -16.82 8.61 18.26
N THR A 284 -17.82 9.47 18.06
CA THR A 284 -18.34 9.85 16.73
C THR A 284 -18.56 11.37 16.69
N ASP A 285 -18.50 11.97 15.50
CA ASP A 285 -18.81 13.40 15.34
C ASP A 285 -20.32 13.69 15.22
N ILE A 286 -21.08 12.73 14.69
CA ILE A 286 -22.53 12.76 14.53
C ILE A 286 -23.09 11.45 15.09
N GLY A 287 -24.23 11.53 15.80
CA GLY A 287 -24.79 10.37 16.49
C GLY A 287 -23.90 9.88 17.64
N TYR A 288 -24.17 8.66 18.09
CA TYR A 288 -23.38 8.03 19.15
C TYR A 288 -23.35 6.52 19.03
N ILE A 289 -22.34 5.93 19.63
CA ILE A 289 -22.12 4.49 19.68
C ILE A 289 -22.32 4.01 21.11
N LYS A 290 -23.01 2.88 21.24
CA LYS A 290 -22.99 2.09 22.47
C LYS A 290 -22.18 0.83 22.21
N TYR A 291 -21.15 0.59 23.04
CA TYR A 291 -20.19 -0.47 22.80
C TYR A 291 -19.73 -1.15 24.08
N ARG A 292 -19.28 -2.41 23.96
CA ARG A 292 -18.69 -3.17 25.06
C ARG A 292 -17.72 -4.21 24.53
N VAL A 293 -16.93 -4.77 25.43
CA VAL A 293 -15.97 -5.84 25.13
C VAL A 293 -16.30 -7.09 25.95
N HIS A 294 -15.97 -8.24 25.39
CA HIS A 294 -15.96 -9.52 26.07
C HIS A 294 -14.53 -9.85 26.50
N VAL A 295 -14.41 -10.40 27.70
CA VAL A 295 -13.16 -10.91 28.29
C VAL A 295 -13.46 -12.27 28.93
N ASP A 296 -12.46 -12.96 29.49
CA ASP A 296 -12.64 -14.30 30.08
C ASP A 296 -13.77 -14.40 31.14
N SER A 297 -14.07 -13.31 31.86
CA SER A 297 -15.15 -13.25 32.85
C SER A 297 -16.54 -12.97 32.26
N GLY A 298 -16.65 -12.80 30.95
CA GLY A 298 -17.89 -12.46 30.24
C GLY A 298 -17.88 -11.05 29.66
N TRP A 299 -19.06 -10.62 29.20
CA TRP A 299 -19.28 -9.26 28.73
C TRP A 299 -19.16 -8.24 29.85
N LEU A 300 -18.40 -7.18 29.61
CA LEU A 300 -18.38 -5.99 30.46
C LEU A 300 -19.60 -5.09 30.17
N ASP A 301 -19.82 -4.11 31.05
CA ASP A 301 -20.88 -3.13 30.88
C ASP A 301 -20.69 -2.29 29.62
N PHE A 302 -21.80 -1.78 29.11
CA PHE A 302 -21.78 -0.89 27.95
C PHE A 302 -21.24 0.49 28.29
N ILE A 303 -20.44 1.02 27.37
CA ILE A 303 -20.04 2.41 27.31
C ILE A 303 -20.89 3.14 26.28
N ASP A 304 -21.32 4.33 26.65
CA ASP A 304 -21.95 5.30 25.75
C ASP A 304 -20.86 6.26 25.26
N SER A 305 -20.69 6.38 23.95
CA SER A 305 -19.59 7.16 23.38
C SER A 305 -19.63 8.66 23.70
N HIS A 306 -20.79 9.19 24.14
CA HIS A 306 -20.86 10.55 24.67
C HIS A 306 -20.01 10.76 25.94
N ASN A 307 -19.73 9.68 26.68
CA ASN A 307 -18.99 9.70 27.93
C ASN A 307 -17.56 9.16 27.77
N THR A 308 -17.09 8.92 26.53
CA THR A 308 -15.77 8.34 26.31
C THR A 308 -14.66 9.29 26.80
N ASP A 309 -13.86 8.83 27.75
CA ASP A 309 -12.66 9.49 28.28
C ASP A 309 -11.65 8.42 28.69
N ILE A 310 -10.50 8.37 28.02
CA ILE A 310 -9.46 7.38 28.33
C ILE A 310 -8.82 7.54 29.72
N ASN A 311 -9.09 8.65 30.41
CA ASN A 311 -8.67 8.90 31.78
C ASN A 311 -9.72 8.48 32.82
N ASP A 312 -10.96 8.20 32.42
CA ASP A 312 -11.99 7.61 33.29
C ASP A 312 -11.98 6.08 33.14
N TYR A 313 -11.28 5.43 34.06
CA TYR A 313 -11.15 3.97 34.11
C TYR A 313 -12.48 3.22 34.23
N TYR A 314 -13.50 3.83 34.85
CA TYR A 314 -14.73 3.13 35.20
C TYR A 314 -15.81 3.26 34.14
N ASN A 315 -15.91 4.41 33.46
CA ASN A 315 -17.00 4.69 32.53
C ASN A 315 -16.55 5.24 31.17
N GLY A 316 -15.26 5.53 31.00
CA GLY A 316 -14.79 6.25 29.82
C GLY A 316 -14.31 5.36 28.67
N TYR A 317 -14.15 4.06 28.89
CA TYR A 317 -13.78 3.11 27.84
C TYR A 317 -14.18 1.67 28.23
N ALA A 318 -14.29 0.79 27.24
CA ALA A 318 -14.66 -0.60 27.47
C ALA A 318 -13.40 -1.44 27.69
N GLY A 319 -13.23 -2.01 28.89
CA GLY A 319 -12.10 -2.86 29.24
C GLY A 319 -11.77 -2.84 30.73
N ASN A 320 -11.07 -3.85 31.23
CA ASN A 320 -10.68 -3.96 32.64
C ASN A 320 -9.24 -4.49 32.80
N ASP A 321 -8.37 -4.15 31.84
CA ASP A 321 -6.98 -4.63 31.73
C ASP A 321 -6.83 -6.14 31.45
N THR A 322 -7.94 -6.86 31.24
CA THR A 322 -7.94 -8.25 30.76
C THR A 322 -7.95 -8.27 29.23
N PRO A 323 -7.26 -9.21 28.58
CA PRO A 323 -7.35 -9.40 27.14
C PRO A 323 -8.79 -9.55 26.65
N VAL A 324 -9.11 -8.79 25.61
CA VAL A 324 -10.40 -8.81 24.92
C VAL A 324 -10.40 -9.93 23.89
N ASP A 325 -11.51 -10.65 23.73
CA ASP A 325 -11.70 -11.70 22.71
C ASP A 325 -12.91 -11.42 21.78
N ALA A 326 -13.81 -10.50 22.14
CA ALA A 326 -14.87 -10.01 21.27
C ALA A 326 -15.32 -8.58 21.61
N VAL A 327 -15.97 -7.93 20.64
CA VAL A 327 -16.46 -6.55 20.72
C VAL A 327 -17.90 -6.51 20.19
N GLU A 328 -18.80 -5.82 20.90
CA GLU A 328 -20.15 -5.51 20.44
C GLU A 328 -20.30 -3.99 20.31
N ILE A 329 -20.73 -3.53 19.14
CA ILE A 329 -20.92 -2.12 18.80
C ILE A 329 -22.31 -1.94 18.19
N TYR A 330 -22.99 -0.86 18.57
CA TYR A 330 -24.23 -0.41 17.95
C TYR A 330 -24.20 1.11 17.75
N TYR A 331 -24.43 1.58 16.53
CA TYR A 331 -24.51 3.00 16.21
C TYR A 331 -25.96 3.52 16.21
N TYR A 332 -26.20 4.63 16.91
CA TYR A 332 -27.48 5.32 16.95
C TYR A 332 -27.46 6.51 15.99
N THR A 333 -28.11 6.35 14.84
CA THR A 333 -28.28 7.44 13.87
C THR A 333 -29.26 8.50 14.40
N PRO A 334 -28.91 9.79 14.42
CA PRO A 334 -29.83 10.87 14.81
C PRO A 334 -31.07 10.99 13.91
N ASP A 335 -32.20 11.45 14.47
CA ASP A 335 -33.48 11.60 13.77
C ASP A 335 -33.42 12.48 12.52
N ASP A 336 -32.62 13.53 12.54
CA ASP A 336 -32.41 14.44 11.41
C ASP A 336 -31.61 13.79 10.29
N ILE A 337 -30.59 12.99 10.65
CA ILE A 337 -29.84 12.17 9.68
C ILE A 337 -30.73 11.07 9.10
N ILE A 338 -31.55 10.39 9.91
CA ILE A 338 -32.53 9.40 9.42
C ILE A 338 -33.47 10.02 8.38
N LYS A 339 -33.92 11.26 8.61
CA LYS A 339 -34.79 11.98 7.67
C LYS A 339 -34.07 12.42 6.39
N SER A 340 -32.76 12.73 6.47
CA SER A 340 -32.00 13.23 5.32
C SER A 340 -31.40 12.12 4.45
N SER A 341 -30.83 11.08 5.06
CA SER A 341 -30.04 10.05 4.37
C SER A 341 -30.38 8.61 4.80
N GLY A 342 -31.31 8.44 5.75
CA GLY A 342 -31.71 7.13 6.24
C GLY A 342 -30.89 6.65 7.43
N TYR A 343 -31.10 5.38 7.81
CA TYR A 343 -30.33 4.76 8.88
C TYR A 343 -28.91 4.45 8.40
N HIS A 344 -27.94 4.84 9.23
CA HIS A 344 -26.56 4.42 9.12
C HIS A 344 -26.25 3.41 10.23
N TYR A 345 -25.24 2.58 10.03
CA TYR A 345 -24.90 1.46 10.91
C TYR A 345 -23.39 1.39 11.11
N ALA A 346 -22.94 0.88 12.25
CA ALA A 346 -21.54 0.53 12.43
C ALA A 346 -21.22 -0.76 11.68
N PHE A 347 -20.12 -0.73 10.92
CA PHE A 347 -19.50 -1.90 10.32
C PHE A 347 -18.12 -2.06 10.94
N TYR A 348 -17.90 -3.17 11.62
CA TYR A 348 -16.66 -3.38 12.38
C TYR A 348 -16.19 -4.82 12.29
N ARG A 349 -14.90 -5.03 12.51
CA ARG A 349 -14.28 -6.35 12.56
C ARG A 349 -13.06 -6.33 13.45
N VAL A 350 -12.69 -7.51 13.94
CA VAL A 350 -11.53 -7.71 14.82
C VAL A 350 -10.66 -8.82 14.26
N SER A 351 -9.35 -8.77 14.54
CA SER A 351 -8.45 -9.89 14.26
C SER A 351 -8.07 -10.57 15.57
N PRO A 352 -8.09 -11.92 15.62
CA PRO A 352 -7.45 -12.62 16.72
C PRO A 352 -5.94 -12.36 16.69
N VAL A 353 -5.30 -12.54 17.83
CA VAL A 353 -3.85 -12.36 18.00
C VAL A 353 -3.09 -13.15 16.93
N ASN A 354 -2.29 -12.44 16.15
CA ASN A 354 -1.52 -12.93 14.99
C ASN A 354 -2.33 -13.44 13.80
N GLY A 355 -3.66 -13.47 13.86
CA GLY A 355 -4.51 -13.95 12.78
C GLY A 355 -4.96 -12.83 11.83
N ASN A 356 -5.76 -13.25 10.85
CA ASN A 356 -6.44 -12.36 9.92
C ASN A 356 -7.75 -11.85 10.54
N TYR A 357 -8.24 -10.70 10.08
CA TYR A 357 -9.53 -10.20 10.52
C TYR A 357 -10.64 -11.22 10.27
N TYR A 358 -11.54 -11.35 11.25
CA TYR A 358 -12.82 -11.99 11.03
C TYR A 358 -13.70 -11.18 10.07
N SER A 359 -14.79 -11.79 9.62
CA SER A 359 -15.81 -11.13 8.81
C SER A 359 -16.36 -9.88 9.52
N TYR A 360 -16.83 -8.92 8.72
CA TYR A 360 -17.49 -7.74 9.25
C TYR A 360 -18.77 -8.11 9.99
N GLN A 361 -18.97 -7.45 11.12
CA GLN A 361 -20.20 -7.38 11.89
C GLN A 361 -20.88 -6.03 11.60
N LYS A 362 -22.20 -6.05 11.42
CA LYS A 362 -23.04 -4.85 11.26
C LYS A 362 -23.85 -4.62 12.53
N ASP A 363 -23.54 -3.56 13.26
CA ASP A 363 -24.10 -3.29 14.59
C ASP A 363 -24.17 -4.58 15.44
N ASN A 364 -25.29 -4.87 16.09
CA ASN A 364 -25.55 -6.12 16.81
C ASN A 364 -26.50 -7.05 16.05
N ASN A 365 -26.55 -6.96 14.71
CA ASN A 365 -27.39 -7.82 13.89
C ASN A 365 -26.99 -9.31 14.04
N LYS A 366 -27.98 -10.19 14.00
CA LYS A 366 -27.82 -11.65 14.12
C LYS A 366 -28.26 -12.43 12.87
N ASP A 367 -28.44 -11.71 11.77
CA ASP A 367 -28.91 -12.26 10.51
C ASP A 367 -27.73 -12.44 9.54
N ASN A 368 -27.93 -13.17 8.44
CA ASN A 368 -26.93 -13.39 7.37
C ASN A 368 -25.57 -13.94 7.87
N GLY A 369 -25.59 -14.78 8.91
CA GLY A 369 -24.38 -15.39 9.47
C GLY A 369 -23.65 -14.56 10.52
N MET A 370 -24.20 -13.40 10.92
CA MET A 370 -23.74 -12.61 12.05
C MET A 370 -24.30 -13.15 13.37
N ASP A 371 -23.56 -13.00 14.48
CA ASP A 371 -23.97 -13.44 15.83
C ASP A 371 -24.20 -12.26 16.80
N GLY A 372 -23.99 -11.04 16.33
CA GLY A 372 -24.25 -9.79 17.04
C GLY A 372 -23.00 -9.13 17.63
N TYR A 373 -21.81 -9.66 17.38
CA TYR A 373 -20.53 -9.11 17.82
C TYR A 373 -19.41 -9.52 16.85
N ALA A 374 -18.22 -8.96 17.01
CA ALA A 374 -17.02 -9.37 16.28
C ALA A 374 -16.02 -10.00 17.25
N GLY A 375 -15.59 -11.24 16.98
CA GLY A 375 -14.64 -11.97 17.82
C GLY A 375 -15.08 -13.42 18.06
N ILE A 376 -14.23 -14.20 18.70
CA ILE A 376 -14.55 -15.58 19.11
C ILE A 376 -14.09 -15.74 20.54
N TRP A 377 -14.98 -16.19 21.42
CA TRP A 377 -14.66 -16.35 22.83
C TRP A 377 -13.48 -17.29 23.04
N GLY A 378 -12.55 -16.89 23.91
CA GLY A 378 -11.28 -17.60 24.15
C GLY A 378 -10.21 -17.36 23.08
N HIS A 379 -10.47 -16.54 22.06
CA HIS A 379 -9.49 -16.12 21.06
C HIS A 379 -9.27 -14.61 21.15
N PHE A 380 -8.27 -14.20 21.94
CA PHE A 380 -7.97 -12.78 22.16
C PHE A 380 -7.70 -12.04 20.85
N ILE A 381 -8.01 -10.75 20.83
CA ILE A 381 -7.90 -9.88 19.66
C ILE A 381 -6.73 -8.90 19.80
N ASP A 382 -6.13 -8.55 18.66
CA ASP A 382 -4.97 -7.66 18.60
C ASP A 382 -5.20 -6.36 17.82
N ARG A 383 -6.18 -6.34 16.90
CA ARG A 383 -6.56 -5.16 16.11
C ARG A 383 -8.06 -5.13 15.85
N LEU A 384 -8.56 -3.93 15.58
CA LEU A 384 -9.97 -3.65 15.33
C LEU A 384 -10.11 -2.53 14.28
N GLN A 385 -11.13 -2.64 13.43
CA GLN A 385 -11.53 -1.62 12.45
C GLN A 385 -13.00 -1.28 12.62
N ILE A 386 -13.36 0.01 12.50
CA ILE A 386 -14.74 0.49 12.57
C ILE A 386 -14.99 1.56 11.51
N ASP A 387 -16.17 1.50 10.91
CA ASP A 387 -16.68 2.47 9.95
C ASP A 387 -18.18 2.68 10.14
N ILE A 388 -18.71 3.87 9.81
CA ILE A 388 -20.15 4.16 9.84
C ILE A 388 -20.65 4.36 8.42
N ARG A 389 -21.67 3.59 8.01
CA ARG A 389 -22.19 3.59 6.64
C ARG A 389 -23.69 3.66 6.58
#